data_AF-A0A7W0D1F4-F1
#
_entry.id   AF-A0A7W0D1F4-F1
#
_cell.length_a   1.000
_cell.length_b   1.000
_cell.length_c   1.000
_cell.angle_alpha   90.00
_cell.angle_beta   90.00
_cell.angle_gamma   90.00
#
_symmetry.space_group_name_H-M   'P 1'
#
loop_
_entity.id
_entity.type
_entity.pdbx_description
1 polymer ?
#
loop_
_entity_poly.entity_id
_entity_poly.type
_entity_poly.pdbx_seq_one_letter_code
_entity_poly.pdbx_strand_id
1 'polypeptide(L)' 'MRFEMVAIEPEEFEAMKARLPKATAEGLFDAYRISQNTWYKLRDGVPVKRKTLEQLRVRYREIAGG' A
#
# COMPACT_ATOMS: atom_id res chain seq x y z
N MET A 1 -7.84 21.69 -7.12
CA MET A 1 -7.02 20.52 -7.51
C MET A 1 -7.90 19.29 -7.48
N ARG A 2 -8.10 18.59 -8.62
CA ARG A 2 -8.82 17.31 -8.65
C ARG A 2 -7.82 16.22 -8.29
N PHE A 3 -8.10 15.44 -7.26
CA PHE A 3 -7.27 14.27 -6.94
C PHE A 3 -7.68 13.12 -7.84
N GLU A 4 -6.69 12.41 -8.36
CA GLU A 4 -6.95 11.19 -9.10
C GLU A 4 -7.00 9.99 -8.15
N MET A 5 -8.03 9.18 -8.32
CA MET A 5 -8.29 7.99 -7.53
C MET A 5 -8.03 6.76 -8.38
N VAL A 6 -7.24 5.82 -7.85
CA VAL A 6 -6.82 4.59 -8.54
C VAL A 6 -6.92 3.41 -7.58
N ALA A 7 -7.31 2.25 -8.10
CA ALA A 7 -7.23 0.98 -7.38
C ALA A 7 -5.88 0.31 -7.64
N ILE A 8 -5.48 -0.57 -6.73
CA ILE A 8 -4.34 -1.48 -6.91
C ILE A 8 -4.86 -2.79 -7.49
N GLU A 9 -4.07 -3.45 -8.34
CA GLU A 9 -4.41 -4.80 -8.81
C GLU A 9 -4.27 -5.82 -7.66
N PRO A 10 -5.14 -6.84 -7.58
CA PRO A 10 -5.10 -7.83 -6.50
C PRO A 10 -3.73 -8.53 -6.35
N GLU A 11 -3.08 -8.85 -7.46
CA GLU A 11 -1.77 -9.51 -7.48
C GLU A 11 -0.67 -8.62 -6.90
N GLU A 12 -0.74 -7.31 -7.17
CA GLU A 12 0.19 -6.33 -6.61
C GLU A 12 -0.02 -6.19 -5.10
N PHE A 13 -1.27 -6.19 -4.64
CA PHE A 13 -1.58 -6.17 -3.21
C PHE A 13 -1.03 -7.40 -2.49
N GLU A 14 -1.24 -8.60 -3.02
CA GLU A 14 -0.74 -9.83 -2.41
C GLU A 14 0.80 -9.86 -2.38
N ALA A 15 1.46 -9.33 -3.41
CA ALA A 15 2.92 -9.19 -3.43
C ALA A 15 3.44 -8.23 -2.33
N MET A 16 2.74 -7.13 -2.07
CA MET A 16 3.06 -6.21 -0.97
C MET A 16 2.79 -6.84 0.40
N LYS A 17 1.68 -7.57 0.54
CA LYS A 17 1.30 -8.26 1.77
C LYS A 17 2.32 -9.35 2.14
N ALA A 18 2.84 -10.08 1.17
CA ALA A 18 3.86 -11.11 1.39
C ALA A 18 5.19 -10.54 1.95
N ARG A 19 5.46 -9.24 1.76
CA ARG A 19 6.63 -8.54 2.31
C ARG A 19 6.38 -7.86 3.64
N LEU A 20 5.15 -7.87 4.14
CA LEU A 20 4.80 -7.25 5.41
C LEU A 20 4.97 -8.26 6.55
N PRO A 21 5.89 -8.05 7.51
CA PRO A 21 6.13 -9.02 8.59
C PRO A 21 4.90 -9.22 9.49
N LYS A 22 4.16 -8.13 9.75
CA LYS A 22 2.92 -8.12 10.55
C LYS A 22 1.96 -7.06 10.03
N ALA A 23 0.71 -7.42 9.76
CA ALA A 23 -0.35 -6.51 9.33
C ALA A 23 -0.98 -5.71 10.49
N THR A 24 -0.15 -5.19 11.40
CA THR A 24 -0.58 -4.27 12.47
C THR A 24 -0.54 -2.82 11.97
N ALA A 25 -1.22 -1.90 12.66
CA ALA A 25 -1.17 -0.48 12.30
C ALA A 25 0.25 0.09 12.33
N GLU A 26 1.04 -0.29 13.35
CA GLU A 26 2.47 0.05 13.46
C GLU A 26 3.28 -0.56 12.32
N GLY A 27 3.15 -1.86 12.05
CA GLY A 27 3.88 -2.54 10.97
C GLY A 27 3.57 -1.96 9.59
N LEU A 28 2.31 -1.58 9.33
CA LEU A 28 1.91 -0.88 8.10
C LEU A 28 2.52 0.51 7.99
N PHE A 29 2.58 1.24 9.10
CA PHE A 29 3.20 2.56 9.11
C PHE A 29 4.71 2.47 8.93
N ASP A 30 5.38 1.51 9.58
CA ASP A 30 6.83 1.36 9.49
C ASP A 30 7.27 0.90 8.10
N ALA A 31 6.62 -0.12 7.54
CA ALA A 31 6.94 -0.64 6.21
C ALA A 31 6.50 0.31 5.09
N TYR A 32 5.27 0.82 5.17
CA TYR A 32 4.61 1.44 4.02
C TYR A 32 4.16 2.88 4.24
N ARG A 33 4.28 3.41 5.46
CA ARG A 33 3.88 4.79 5.84
C ARG A 33 2.41 5.08 5.51
N ILE A 34 1.57 4.06 5.61
CA ILE A 34 0.12 4.15 5.43
C ILE A 34 -0.60 3.76 6.71
N SER A 35 -1.84 4.23 6.84
CA SER A 35 -2.73 3.79 7.92
C SER A 35 -3.34 2.42 7.61
N GLN A 36 -3.82 1.75 8.65
CA GLN A 36 -4.58 0.51 8.52
C GLN A 36 -5.85 0.66 7.66
N ASN A 37 -6.51 1.82 7.72
CA ASN A 37 -7.67 2.12 6.88
C ASN A 37 -7.30 2.14 5.39
N THR A 38 -6.17 2.77 5.03
CA THR A 38 -5.68 2.74 3.64
C THR A 38 -5.35 1.32 3.21
N TRP A 39 -4.75 0.51 4.09
CA TRP A 39 -4.47 -0.89 3.80
C TRP A 39 -5.73 -1.71 3.51
N TYR A 40 -6.80 -1.53 4.30
CA TYR A 40 -8.08 -2.21 4.04
C TYR A 40 -8.71 -1.78 2.71
N LYS A 41 -8.62 -0.49 2.35
CA LYS A 41 -9.07 -0.02 1.04
C LYS A 41 -8.33 -0.72 -0.11
N LEU A 42 -7.01 -0.86 0.00
CA LEU A 42 -6.20 -1.54 -1.00
C LEU A 42 -6.59 -3.03 -1.13
N ARG A 43 -6.76 -3.72 0.01
CA ARG A 43 -7.22 -5.11 0.06
C ARG A 43 -8.58 -5.29 -0.62
N ASP A 44 -9.50 -4.35 -0.39
CA ASP A 44 -10.87 -4.42 -0.86
C ASP A 44 -11.06 -3.82 -2.27
N GLY A 45 -9.95 -3.46 -2.95
CA GLY A 45 -9.98 -2.86 -4.30
C GLY A 45 -10.57 -1.45 -4.36
N VAL A 46 -10.74 -0.78 -3.21
CA VAL A 46 -11.32 0.55 -3.11
C VAL A 46 -10.29 1.59 -3.57
N PRO A 47 -10.66 2.50 -4.50
CA PRO A 47 -9.74 3.52 -5.00
C PRO A 47 -9.16 4.41 -3.90
N VAL A 48 -7.85 4.67 -3.98
CA VAL A 48 -7.09 5.61 -3.14
C VAL A 48 -6.47 6.70 -4.00
N LYS A 49 -5.93 7.76 -3.39
CA LYS A 49 -5.22 8.80 -4.16
C LYS A 49 -4.02 8.19 -4.88
N ARG A 50 -3.85 8.51 -6.17
CA ARG A 50 -2.71 8.07 -6.99
C ARG A 50 -1.37 8.27 -6.29
N LYS A 51 -1.15 9.47 -5.72
CA LYS A 51 0.07 9.79 -4.97
C LYS A 51 0.35 8.81 -3.81
N THR A 52 -0.69 8.35 -3.12
CA THR A 52 -0.54 7.37 -2.03
C THR A 52 -0.07 6.03 -2.57
N LEU A 53 -0.63 5.57 -3.70
CA LEU A 53 -0.23 4.31 -4.33
C LEU A 53 1.19 4.38 -4.90
N GLU A 54 1.57 5.51 -5.50
CA GLU A 54 2.93 5.73 -6.00
C GLU A 54 3.97 5.69 -4.88
N GLN A 55 3.70 6.38 -3.76
CA GLN A 55 4.58 6.34 -2.58
C GLN A 55 4.68 4.93 -1.99
N LEU A 56 3.56 4.21 -1.91
CA LEU A 56 3.52 2.82 -1.47
C LEU A 56 4.40 1.92 -2.35
N ARG A 57 4.29 2.05 -3.68
CA ARG A 57 5.11 1.30 -4.65
C ARG A 57 6.60 1.59 -4.52
N VAL A 58 6.98 2.84 -4.25
CA VAL A 58 8.39 3.20 -3.97
C VAL A 58 8.88 2.44 -2.74
N ARG A 59 8.13 2.48 -1.63
CA ARG A 59 8.50 1.75 -0.40
C ARG A 59 8.56 0.25 -0.59
N TYR A 60 7.61 -0.32 -1.32
CA TYR A 60 7.63 -1.73 -1.66
C TYR A 60 8.90 -2.12 -2.41
N ARG A 61 9.35 -1.32 -3.38
CA ARG A 61 10.63 -1.58 -4.09
C ARG A 61 11.85 -1.50 -3.17
N GLU A 62 11.87 -0.54 -2.25
CA GLU A 62 12.94 -0.41 -1.24
C GLU A 62 13.03 -1.67 -0.35
N ILE A 63 11.88 -2.23 0.06
CA ILE A 63 11.81 -3.45 0.87
C ILE A 63 12.10 -4.71 0.06
N ALA A 64 11.65 -4.77 -1.19
CA ALA A 64 11.77 -5.97 -2.03
C ALA A 64 13.15 -6.15 -2.67
N GLY A 65 13.89 -5.05 -2.87
CA GLY A 65 15.23 -5.02 -3.46
C GLY A 65 16.39 -4.96 -2.46
N GLY A 66 16.11 -5.15 -1.17
CA GLY A 66 17.10 -5.35 -0.10
C GLY A 66 17.34 -6.82 0.20
#